data_AF-X1DLK2-F1
#
_entry.id   AF-X1DLK2-F1
#
_cell.length_a   1.000
_cell.length_b   1.000
_cell.length_c   1.000
_cell.angle_alpha   90.00
_cell.angle_beta   90.00
_cell.angle_gamma   90.00
#
_symmetry.space_group_name_H-M   'P 1'
#
loop_
_entity.id
_entity.type
_entity.pdbx_description
1 polymer ?
#
loop_
_entity_poly.entity_id
_entity_poly.type
_entity_poly.pdbx_seq_one_letter_code
_entity_poly.pdbx_strand_id
1 'polypeptide(L)'
;VIIGSALVFYEKIFSISFFLITALGVTALHLGANLLNDYYDARGSDSINVRLTPFSGGSRVIQNREIAPWTILLLSSFFFALGLAVGIWLVYLGRPFVIAIGLFGFVAGWAYSAPPLQLMSRGWGEVLIFFAFGPFVTLGTYYVMSGSLSWQAFALGF
;
A
#
# COMPACT_ATOMS: atom_id res chain seq x y z
N VAL A 1 -4.64 -8.47 -3.20
CA VAL A 1 -5.42 -8.48 -4.46
C VAL A 1 -5.88 -9.88 -4.83
N ILE A 2 -4.97 -10.82 -5.14
CA ILE A 2 -5.33 -12.18 -5.61
C ILE A 2 -6.38 -12.87 -4.72
N ILE A 3 -6.18 -12.89 -3.39
CA ILE A 3 -7.11 -13.52 -2.44
C ILE A 3 -8.51 -12.87 -2.50
N GLY A 4 -8.59 -11.54 -2.44
CA GLY A 4 -9.86 -10.82 -2.54
C GLY A 4 -10.56 -11.08 -3.89
N SER A 5 -9.79 -11.16 -4.98
CA SER A 5 -10.30 -11.49 -6.31
C SER A 5 -10.76 -12.94 -6.44
N ALA A 6 -10.16 -13.88 -5.69
CA ALA A 6 -10.57 -15.28 -5.68
C ALA A 6 -11.98 -15.46 -5.12
N LEU A 7 -12.36 -14.68 -4.10
CA LEU A 7 -13.74 -14.68 -3.58
C LEU A 7 -14.75 -14.20 -4.62
N VAL A 8 -14.43 -13.11 -5.31
CA VAL A 8 -15.25 -12.56 -6.41
C VAL A 8 -15.35 -13.56 -7.57
N PHE A 9 -14.27 -14.29 -7.87
CA PHE A 9 -14.26 -15.34 -8.87
C PHE A 9 -15.15 -16.51 -8.48
N TYR A 10 -15.09 -16.95 -7.23
CA TYR A 10 -15.98 -17.97 -6.67
C TYR A 10 -17.45 -17.56 -6.76
N GLU A 11 -17.76 -16.29 -6.54
CA GLU A 11 -19.10 -15.69 -6.68
C GLU A 11 -19.54 -15.43 -8.13
N LYS A 12 -18.71 -15.78 -9.13
CA LYS A 12 -18.98 -15.63 -10.57
C LYS A 12 -19.24 -14.18 -11.04
N ILE A 13 -18.70 -13.20 -10.33
CA ILE A 13 -18.81 -11.76 -10.61
C ILE A 13 -17.47 -11.14 -11.04
N PHE A 14 -16.49 -11.97 -11.41
CA PHE A 14 -15.14 -11.54 -11.75
C PHE A 14 -15.10 -10.73 -13.05
N SER A 15 -14.41 -9.59 -12.99
CA SER A 15 -14.06 -8.77 -14.14
C SER A 15 -12.56 -8.58 -14.21
N ILE A 16 -11.96 -8.98 -15.33
CA ILE A 16 -10.52 -8.81 -15.57
C ILE A 16 -10.11 -7.34 -15.59
N SER A 17 -10.99 -6.46 -16.10
CA SER A 17 -10.71 -5.01 -16.15
C SER A 17 -10.62 -4.44 -14.74
N PHE A 18 -11.59 -4.73 -13.87
CA PHE A 18 -11.53 -4.29 -12.47
C PHE A 18 -10.36 -4.95 -11.71
N PHE A 19 -10.01 -6.20 -12.02
CA PHE A 19 -8.82 -6.85 -11.46
C PHE A 19 -7.54 -6.07 -11.79
N LEU A 20 -7.32 -5.76 -13.06
CA LEU A 20 -6.11 -5.05 -13.50
C LEU A 20 -6.03 -3.63 -12.94
N ILE A 21 -7.15 -2.89 -12.93
CA ILE A 21 -7.22 -1.54 -12.35
C ILE A 21 -6.93 -1.60 -10.84
N THR A 22 -7.52 -2.57 -10.13
CA THR A 22 -7.27 -2.76 -8.69
C THR A 22 -5.82 -3.12 -8.43
N ALA A 23 -5.26 -4.05 -9.20
CA ALA A 23 -3.87 -4.46 -9.08
C ALA A 23 -2.92 -3.26 -9.29
N LEU A 24 -3.19 -2.43 -10.29
CA LEU A 24 -2.43 -1.20 -10.54
C LEU A 24 -2.51 -0.23 -9.36
N GLY A 25 -3.72 0.08 -8.88
CA GLY A 25 -3.91 1.02 -7.78
C GLY A 25 -3.28 0.55 -6.47
N VAL A 26 -3.48 -0.72 -6.10
CA VAL A 26 -2.89 -1.30 -4.89
C VAL A 26 -1.38 -1.35 -4.99
N THR A 27 -0.83 -1.76 -6.15
CA THR A 27 0.62 -1.78 -6.37
C THR A 27 1.22 -0.39 -6.29
N ALA A 28 0.56 0.62 -6.89
CA ALA A 28 1.01 2.00 -6.81
C ALA A 28 1.05 2.49 -5.35
N LEU A 29 0.01 2.24 -4.54
CA LEU A 29 0.03 2.61 -3.13
C LEU A 29 1.13 1.87 -2.34
N HIS A 30 1.36 0.58 -2.61
CA HIS A 30 2.43 -0.18 -1.98
C HIS A 30 3.80 0.37 -2.36
N LEU A 31 4.06 0.64 -3.64
CA LEU A 31 5.32 1.22 -4.10
C LEU A 31 5.53 2.60 -3.49
N GLY A 32 4.49 3.44 -3.46
CA GLY A 32 4.52 4.75 -2.80
C GLY A 32 4.96 4.63 -1.33
N ALA A 33 4.33 3.75 -0.56
CA ALA A 33 4.62 3.54 0.86
C ALA A 33 6.01 2.95 1.11
N ASN A 34 6.45 1.96 0.34
CA ASN A 34 7.76 1.33 0.50
C ASN A 34 8.90 2.30 0.14
N LEU A 35 8.76 3.07 -0.94
CA LEU A 35 9.74 4.10 -1.29
C LEU A 35 9.77 5.23 -0.25
N LEU A 36 8.62 5.57 0.33
CA LEU A 36 8.57 6.55 1.42
C LEU A 36 9.30 6.04 2.66
N ASN A 37 9.15 4.74 2.97
CA ASN A 37 9.90 4.08 4.03
C ASN A 37 11.41 4.13 3.78
N ASP A 38 11.88 3.68 2.61
CA ASP A 38 13.31 3.78 2.23
C ASP A 38 13.86 5.21 2.40
N TYR A 39 13.09 6.22 2.01
CA TYR A 39 13.50 7.62 2.13
C TYR A 39 13.72 8.06 3.59
N TYR A 40 12.77 7.76 4.48
CA TYR A 40 12.86 8.18 5.88
C TYR A 40 13.83 7.32 6.68
N ASP A 41 13.92 6.02 6.40
CA ASP A 41 14.78 5.08 7.09
C ASP A 41 16.26 5.25 6.71
N ALA A 42 16.52 5.85 5.54
CA ALA A 42 17.88 6.20 5.14
C ALA A 42 18.61 7.15 6.10
N ARG A 43 17.88 7.98 6.85
CA ARG A 43 18.41 8.84 7.91
C ARG A 43 18.29 8.23 9.31
N GLY A 44 17.75 7.02 9.41
CA GLY A 44 17.46 6.31 10.64
C GLY A 44 18.07 4.90 10.64
N SER A 45 17.20 3.90 10.81
CA SER A 45 17.52 2.48 10.99
C SER A 45 18.48 1.92 9.94
N ASP A 46 18.30 2.25 8.67
CA ASP A 46 19.08 1.63 7.60
C ASP A 46 20.56 2.02 7.65
N SER A 47 20.88 3.26 8.04
CA SER A 47 22.27 3.73 8.08
C SER A 47 23.14 2.96 9.08
N ILE A 48 22.54 2.44 10.15
CA ILE A 48 23.21 1.73 11.24
C ILE A 48 23.02 0.21 11.19
N ASN A 49 22.14 -0.29 10.31
CA ASN A 49 21.86 -1.70 10.20
C ASN A 49 23.01 -2.44 9.48
N VAL A 50 23.72 -3.28 10.23
CA VAL A 50 24.81 -4.13 9.74
C VAL A 50 24.39 -5.59 9.50
N ARG A 51 23.16 -5.97 9.87
CA ARG A 51 22.61 -7.33 9.72
C ARG A 51 21.43 -7.33 8.77
N LEU A 52 21.75 -7.25 7.49
CA LEU A 52 20.76 -7.26 6.41
C LEU A 52 20.03 -8.61 6.37
N THR A 53 18.72 -8.54 6.17
CA THR A 53 17.88 -9.71 5.87
C THR A 53 17.00 -9.38 4.67
N PRO A 54 16.34 -10.37 4.01
CA PRO A 54 15.39 -10.08 2.95
C PRO A 54 14.24 -9.13 3.36
N PHE A 55 14.03 -8.93 4.67
CA PHE A 55 12.93 -8.16 5.24
C PHE A 55 13.39 -6.94 6.06
N SER A 56 14.70 -6.66 6.13
CA SER A 56 15.23 -5.59 6.98
C SER A 56 16.50 -4.95 6.40
N GLY A 57 16.60 -3.63 6.53
CA GLY A 57 17.75 -2.82 6.10
C GLY A 57 17.51 -1.98 4.85
N GLY A 58 16.26 -1.94 4.36
CA GLY A 58 15.85 -1.18 3.17
C GLY A 58 16.45 -1.73 1.87
N SER A 59 16.15 -1.07 0.76
CA SER A 59 16.70 -1.46 -0.55
C SER A 59 18.21 -1.23 -0.72
N ARG A 60 18.84 -0.48 0.20
CA ARG A 60 20.26 -0.05 0.19
C ARG A 60 20.65 0.93 -0.92
N VAL A 61 19.78 1.24 -1.87
CA VAL A 61 20.13 2.11 -3.02
C VAL A 61 20.55 3.52 -2.59
N ILE A 62 19.99 4.03 -1.48
CA ILE A 62 20.39 5.32 -0.91
C ILE A 62 21.73 5.21 -0.17
N GLN A 63 21.89 4.18 0.66
CA GLN A 63 23.08 3.96 1.49
C GLN A 63 24.32 3.67 0.63
N ASN A 64 24.13 2.94 -0.47
CA ASN A 64 25.17 2.64 -1.46
C ASN A 64 25.43 3.80 -2.43
N ARG A 65 24.67 4.91 -2.34
CA ARG A 65 24.75 6.07 -3.23
C ARG A 65 24.44 5.77 -4.71
N GLU A 66 23.65 4.73 -4.97
CA GLU A 66 23.21 4.36 -6.31
C GLU A 66 22.11 5.29 -6.82
N ILE A 67 21.17 5.65 -5.93
CA ILE A 67 20.09 6.59 -6.18
C ILE A 67 20.04 7.54 -5.00
N ALA A 68 20.02 8.85 -5.25
CA ALA A 68 19.97 9.76 -4.12
C ALA A 68 18.54 9.99 -3.59
N PRO A 69 18.43 10.39 -2.30
CA PRO A 69 17.17 10.33 -1.56
C PRO A 69 16.01 11.10 -2.22
N TRP A 70 16.30 12.25 -2.83
CA TRP A 70 15.28 13.07 -3.48
C TRP A 70 14.56 12.34 -4.63
N THR A 71 15.22 11.41 -5.31
CA THR A 71 14.62 10.64 -6.42
C THR A 71 13.67 9.61 -5.86
N ILE A 72 14.04 8.97 -4.76
CA ILE A 72 13.17 8.02 -4.04
C ILE A 72 11.90 8.73 -3.55
N LEU A 73 12.03 9.94 -2.99
CA LEU A 73 10.87 10.74 -2.58
C LEU A 73 9.97 11.16 -3.76
N LEU A 74 10.56 11.54 -4.90
CA LEU A 74 9.81 11.86 -6.12
C LEU A 74 9.08 10.64 -6.66
N LEU A 75 9.73 9.47 -6.70
CA LEU A 75 9.10 8.21 -7.12
C LEU A 75 7.97 7.82 -6.18
N SER A 76 8.18 7.91 -4.86
CA SER A 76 7.12 7.70 -3.86
C SER A 76 5.91 8.60 -4.13
N SER A 77 6.15 9.91 -4.34
CA SER A 77 5.11 10.89 -4.64
C SER A 77 4.36 10.57 -5.94
N PHE A 78 5.10 10.18 -6.98
CA PHE A 78 4.53 9.75 -8.27
C PHE A 78 3.60 8.55 -8.10
N PHE A 79 4.02 7.52 -7.37
CA PHE A 79 3.21 6.32 -7.16
C PHE A 79 1.97 6.60 -6.29
N PHE A 80 2.07 7.47 -5.28
CA PHE A 80 0.87 7.92 -4.57
C PHE A 80 -0.08 8.71 -5.46
N ALA A 81 0.42 9.59 -6.33
CA ALA A 81 -0.40 10.32 -7.29
C ALA A 81 -1.09 9.37 -8.28
N LEU A 82 -0.38 8.34 -8.74
CA LEU A 82 -0.94 7.28 -9.59
C LEU A 82 -2.04 6.49 -8.86
N GLY A 83 -1.80 6.11 -7.60
CA GLY A 83 -2.81 5.46 -6.75
C GLY A 83 -4.06 6.32 -6.57
N LEU A 84 -3.88 7.63 -6.33
CA LEU A 84 -4.98 8.59 -6.25
C LEU A 84 -5.74 8.70 -7.57
N ALA A 85 -5.04 8.79 -8.71
CA ALA A 85 -5.67 8.84 -10.03
C ALA A 85 -6.50 7.59 -10.32
N VAL A 86 -5.98 6.40 -9.98
CA VAL A 86 -6.73 5.14 -10.08
C VAL A 86 -7.96 5.15 -9.15
N GLY A 87 -7.80 5.64 -7.92
CA GLY A 87 -8.91 5.80 -6.98
C GLY A 87 -10.02 6.69 -7.53
N ILE A 88 -9.68 7.87 -8.05
CA ILE A 88 -10.62 8.80 -8.69
C ILE A 88 -11.34 8.15 -9.87
N TRP A 89 -10.59 7.42 -10.71
CA TRP A 89 -11.17 6.68 -11.83
C TRP A 89 -12.17 5.62 -11.36
N LEU A 90 -11.86 4.89 -10.31
CA LEU A 90 -12.76 3.91 -9.72
C LEU A 90 -14.01 4.55 -9.10
N VAL A 91 -13.89 5.75 -8.51
CA VAL A 91 -15.08 6.53 -8.07
C VAL A 91 -15.99 6.84 -9.24
N TYR A 92 -15.44 7.29 -10.36
CA TYR A 92 -16.20 7.54 -11.59
C TYR A 92 -16.92 6.29 -12.10
N LEU A 93 -16.32 5.11 -11.93
CA LEU A 93 -16.93 3.81 -12.22
C LEU A 93 -17.91 3.31 -11.13
N GLY A 94 -18.34 4.16 -10.20
CA GLY A 94 -19.32 3.82 -9.17
C GLY A 94 -18.73 3.03 -8.00
N ARG A 95 -17.45 3.27 -7.65
CA ARG A 95 -16.79 2.68 -6.48
C ARG A 95 -16.33 3.76 -5.47
N PRO A 96 -17.21 4.63 -4.96
CA PRO A 96 -16.83 5.75 -4.10
C PRO A 96 -16.06 5.37 -2.82
N PHE A 97 -16.38 4.23 -2.19
CA PHE A 97 -15.71 3.82 -0.95
C PHE A 97 -14.22 3.45 -1.13
N VAL A 98 -13.75 3.29 -2.37
CA VAL A 98 -12.34 3.02 -2.64
C VAL A 98 -11.44 4.17 -2.20
N ILE A 99 -11.94 5.41 -2.21
CA ILE A 99 -11.17 6.58 -1.75
C ILE A 99 -10.91 6.50 -0.25
N ALA A 100 -11.88 6.07 0.55
CA ALA A 100 -11.67 5.92 1.99
C ALA A 100 -10.61 4.85 2.30
N ILE A 101 -10.67 3.71 1.60
CA ILE A 101 -9.71 2.61 1.76
C ILE A 101 -8.32 3.02 1.25
N GLY A 102 -8.23 3.67 0.09
CA GLY A 102 -6.99 4.16 -0.48
C GLY A 102 -6.35 5.26 0.36
N LEU A 103 -7.17 6.18 0.89
CA LEU A 103 -6.71 7.23 1.81
C LEU A 103 -6.16 6.63 3.11
N PHE A 104 -6.82 5.61 3.66
CA PHE A 104 -6.26 4.86 4.79
C PHE A 104 -4.88 4.28 4.44
N GLY A 105 -4.74 3.63 3.28
CA GLY A 105 -3.45 3.11 2.82
C GLY A 105 -2.36 4.18 2.68
N PHE A 106 -2.71 5.34 2.10
CA PHE A 106 -1.81 6.50 1.98
C PHE A 106 -1.37 7.01 3.35
N VAL A 107 -2.33 7.28 4.24
CA VAL A 107 -2.07 7.78 5.59
C VAL A 107 -1.27 6.75 6.40
N ALA A 108 -1.55 5.46 6.25
CA ALA A 108 -0.80 4.39 6.88
C ALA A 108 0.65 4.38 6.42
N GLY A 109 0.92 4.46 5.11
CA GLY A 109 2.28 4.53 4.57
C GLY A 109 3.06 5.75 5.08
N TRP A 110 2.42 6.91 5.13
CA TRP A 110 3.01 8.12 5.72
C TRP A 110 3.25 7.97 7.23
N ALA A 111 2.23 7.59 7.98
CA ALA A 111 2.28 7.50 9.45
C ALA A 111 3.27 6.43 9.93
N TYR A 112 3.51 5.38 9.13
CA TYR A 112 4.48 4.33 9.42
C TYR A 112 5.90 4.89 9.50
N SER A 113 6.35 5.64 8.47
CA SER A 113 7.76 6.05 8.31
C SER A 113 8.05 7.52 8.61
N ALA A 114 7.09 8.41 8.40
CA ALA A 114 7.32 9.85 8.38
C ALA A 114 7.10 10.53 9.76
N PRO A 115 7.87 11.59 10.08
CA PRO A 115 7.53 12.49 11.18
C PRO A 115 6.17 13.19 10.95
N PRO A 116 5.41 13.49 12.03
CA PRO A 116 5.79 13.31 13.44
C PRO A 116 5.39 11.95 14.02
N LEU A 117 4.80 11.03 13.25
CA LEU A 117 4.22 9.80 13.79
C LEU A 117 5.25 8.67 13.89
N GLN A 118 5.95 8.33 12.81
CA GLN A 118 6.97 7.27 12.77
C GLN A 118 6.57 6.03 13.57
N LEU A 119 5.37 5.50 13.32
CA LEU A 119 4.74 4.47 14.16
C LEU A 119 5.56 3.18 14.23
N MET A 120 6.36 2.90 13.19
CA MET A 120 7.31 1.78 13.19
C MET A 120 8.30 1.84 14.37
N SER A 121 8.74 3.04 14.75
CA SER A 121 9.69 3.28 15.83
C SER A 121 9.02 3.40 17.20
N ARG A 122 7.68 3.26 17.27
CA ARG A 122 6.87 3.45 18.48
C ARG A 122 6.06 2.21 18.88
N GLY A 123 6.31 1.06 18.25
CA GLY A 123 5.63 -0.20 18.53
C GLY A 123 4.22 -0.33 17.94
N TRP A 124 3.76 0.65 17.17
CA TRP A 124 2.43 0.62 16.52
C TRP A 124 2.48 0.28 15.03
N GLY A 125 3.68 0.18 14.45
CA GLY A 125 3.87 -0.07 13.02
C GLY A 125 3.30 -1.41 12.55
N GLU A 126 3.50 -2.49 13.31
CA GLU A 126 3.02 -3.82 12.93
C GLU A 126 1.49 -3.88 12.85
N VAL A 127 0.81 -3.28 13.84
CA VAL A 127 -0.67 -3.19 13.85
C VAL A 127 -1.16 -2.39 12.64
N LEU A 128 -0.49 -1.28 12.33
CA LEU A 128 -0.86 -0.45 11.18
C LEU A 128 -0.68 -1.20 9.85
N ILE A 129 0.48 -1.85 9.65
CA ILE A 129 0.76 -2.62 8.43
C ILE A 129 -0.18 -3.81 8.32
N PHE A 130 -0.49 -4.51 9.41
CA PHE A 130 -1.45 -5.60 9.42
C PHE A 130 -2.76 -5.18 8.76
N PHE A 131 -3.36 -4.07 9.21
CA PHE A 131 -4.59 -3.56 8.61
C PHE A 131 -4.39 -3.07 7.17
N ALA A 132 -3.32 -2.31 6.91
CA ALA A 132 -3.08 -1.67 5.63
C ALA A 132 -2.74 -2.64 4.49
N PHE A 133 -2.04 -3.74 4.78
CA PHE A 133 -1.55 -4.70 3.79
C PHE A 133 -2.42 -5.98 3.74
N GLY A 134 -3.16 -6.27 4.81
CA GLY A 134 -4.05 -7.42 4.91
C GLY A 134 -5.53 -7.05 4.69
N PRO A 135 -6.36 -6.93 5.75
CA PRO A 135 -7.82 -6.83 5.65
C PRO A 135 -8.35 -5.71 4.74
N PHE A 136 -7.71 -4.53 4.71
CA PHE A 136 -8.17 -3.45 3.84
C PHE A 136 -7.84 -3.68 2.36
N VAL A 137 -6.76 -4.42 2.05
CA VAL A 137 -6.45 -4.79 0.66
C VAL A 137 -7.46 -5.80 0.14
N THR A 138 -7.82 -6.81 0.92
CA THR A 138 -8.81 -7.82 0.51
C THR A 138 -10.21 -7.24 0.44
N LEU A 139 -10.63 -6.43 1.43
CA LEU A 139 -11.90 -5.71 1.42
C LEU A 139 -12.00 -4.75 0.23
N GLY A 140 -10.97 -3.92 0.01
CA GLY A 140 -10.93 -2.97 -1.09
C GLY A 140 -10.95 -3.66 -2.46
N THR A 141 -10.21 -4.76 -2.59
CA THR A 141 -10.23 -5.56 -3.83
C THR A 141 -11.62 -6.11 -4.10
N TYR A 142 -12.27 -6.73 -3.10
CA TYR A 142 -13.62 -7.23 -3.25
C TYR A 142 -14.58 -6.12 -3.63
N TYR A 143 -14.58 -5.00 -2.87
CA TYR A 143 -15.45 -3.86 -3.11
C TYR A 143 -15.33 -3.29 -4.52
N VAL A 144 -14.11 -3.12 -5.04
CA VAL A 144 -13.91 -2.60 -6.39
C VAL A 144 -14.55 -3.51 -7.44
N MET A 145 -14.45 -4.83 -7.26
CA MET A 145 -14.93 -5.79 -8.24
C MET A 145 -16.44 -6.07 -8.10
N SER A 146 -16.96 -6.22 -6.89
CA SER A 146 -18.37 -6.57 -6.61
C SER A 146 -19.28 -5.34 -6.48
N GLY A 147 -18.74 -4.19 -6.09
CA GLY A 147 -19.51 -3.00 -5.73
C GLY A 147 -20.09 -3.02 -4.31
N SER A 148 -19.85 -4.07 -3.52
CA SER A 148 -20.37 -4.22 -2.16
C SER A 148 -19.24 -4.44 -1.13
N LEU A 149 -19.43 -3.95 0.09
CA LEU A 149 -18.54 -4.25 1.21
C LEU A 149 -18.91 -5.62 1.79
N SER A 150 -17.91 -6.42 2.14
CA SER A 150 -18.10 -7.79 2.65
C SER A 150 -17.21 -8.04 3.86
N TRP A 151 -17.83 -8.52 4.95
CA TRP A 151 -17.08 -8.93 6.14
C TRP A 151 -16.18 -10.13 5.85
N GLN A 152 -16.64 -11.05 5.02
CA GLN A 152 -15.87 -12.21 4.57
C GLN A 152 -14.62 -11.76 3.82
N ALA A 153 -14.75 -10.77 2.92
CA ALA A 153 -13.60 -10.22 2.21
C ALA A 153 -12.60 -9.54 3.15
N PHE A 154 -13.06 -8.83 4.18
CA PHE A 154 -12.19 -8.24 5.19
C PHE A 154 -11.47 -9.33 6.02
N ALA A 155 -12.20 -10.35 6.47
CA ALA A 155 -11.66 -11.47 7.26
C ALA A 155 -10.62 -12.31 6.50
N LEU A 156 -10.69 -12.38 5.17
CA LEU A 156 -9.69 -13.07 4.34
C LEU A 156 -8.31 -12.40 4.33
N GLY A 157 -8.20 -11.16 4.83
CA GLY A 157 -6.91 -10.48 4.95
C GLY A 157 -6.18 -10.71 6.27
N PHE A 158 -6.76 -11.51 7.18
CA PHE A 158 -6.11 -12.01 8.39
C PHE A 158 -5.24 -13.23 8.04
#